data_AF-A0A7W0EUC1-F1
#
_entry.id   AF-A0A7W0EUC1-F1
#
_cell.length_a   1.000
_cell.length_b   1.000
_cell.length_c   1.000
_cell.angle_alpha   90.00
_cell.angle_beta   90.00
_cell.angle_gamma   90.00
#
_symmetry.space_group_name_H-M   'P 1'
#
loop_
_entity.id
_entity.type
_entity.pdbx_description
1 polymer ?
#
loop_
_entity_poly.entity_id
_entity_poly.type
_entity_poly.pdbx_seq_one_letter_code
_entity_poly.pdbx_strand_id
1 'polypeptide(L)'
;MNKNLDFDYVDFETVGEPWNLYKLENGSLIKFKLVLVKVMPNKNDPKNYSLNTANVVGVESPRELRGDPTPPPTEGTYSDFEKKDLDFEAIKESWNEYKLKDGNTLKIKPAITVVNKTKSFDSHGEPIYVVHSQVLVKPPAK
;
A
#
# COMPACT_ATOMS: atom_id res chain seq x y z
N MET A 1 14.52 -32.11 -11.48
CA MET A 1 14.53 -31.44 -10.16
C MET A 1 13.10 -31.44 -9.64
N ASN A 2 12.81 -32.36 -8.72
CA ASN A 2 11.53 -32.44 -8.03
C ASN A 2 11.56 -31.57 -6.77
N LYS A 3 10.56 -30.70 -6.65
CA LYS A 3 9.77 -30.49 -5.43
C LYS A 3 8.41 -29.97 -5.91
N ASN A 4 7.38 -30.81 -5.82
CA ASN A 4 6.00 -30.33 -5.87
C ASN A 4 5.89 -29.25 -4.80
N LEU A 5 5.73 -28.00 -5.23
CA LEU A 5 5.48 -26.92 -4.32
C LEU A 5 4.01 -27.02 -3.94
N ASP A 6 3.75 -27.68 -2.82
CA ASP A 6 2.43 -27.68 -2.17
C ASP A 6 2.28 -26.34 -1.46
N PHE A 7 1.93 -25.32 -2.24
CA PHE A 7 1.69 -24.00 -1.68
C PHE A 7 0.23 -23.91 -1.25
N ASP A 8 -0.02 -23.84 0.06
CA ASP A 8 -1.32 -23.52 0.64
C ASP A 8 -1.70 -22.05 0.32
N TYR A 9 -2.11 -21.77 -0.92
CA TYR A 9 -2.63 -20.47 -1.35
C TYR A 9 -4.12 -20.56 -1.66
N VAL A 10 -4.86 -19.53 -1.25
CA VAL A 10 -6.25 -19.33 -1.69
C VAL A 10 -6.23 -18.32 -2.81
N ASP A 11 -6.59 -18.79 -4.00
CA ASP A 11 -6.76 -17.92 -5.16
C ASP A 11 -8.00 -17.03 -4.99
N PHE A 12 -8.03 -15.89 -5.68
CA PHE A 12 -9.09 -14.88 -5.48
C PHE A 12 -9.36 -14.07 -6.74
N GLU A 13 -10.57 -13.55 -6.82
CA GLU A 13 -10.98 -12.55 -7.81
C GLU A 13 -11.07 -11.17 -7.14
N THR A 14 -10.54 -10.16 -7.81
CA THR A 14 -10.65 -8.77 -7.39
C THR A 14 -12.03 -8.20 -7.75
N VAL A 15 -12.82 -7.86 -6.74
CA VAL A 15 -14.10 -7.16 -6.92
C VAL A 15 -13.88 -5.65 -6.98
N GLY A 16 -12.99 -5.13 -6.13
CA GLY A 16 -12.66 -3.72 -6.11
C GLY A 16 -11.38 -3.39 -5.36
N GLU A 17 -10.55 -2.54 -5.95
CA GLU A 17 -9.35 -1.98 -5.33
C GLU A 17 -9.22 -0.49 -5.71
N PRO A 18 -10.08 0.36 -5.13
CA PRO A 18 -10.09 1.78 -5.42
C PRO A 18 -8.82 2.47 -4.89
N TRP A 19 -8.45 3.58 -5.53
CA TRP A 19 -7.46 4.50 -4.99
C TRP A 19 -7.99 5.21 -3.74
N ASN A 20 -7.14 5.28 -2.71
CA ASN A 20 -7.32 6.12 -1.53
C ASN A 20 -6.55 7.43 -1.70
N LEU A 21 -7.09 8.52 -1.16
CA LEU A 21 -6.58 9.88 -1.37
C LEU A 21 -6.34 10.55 -0.03
N TYR A 22 -5.15 11.13 0.12
CA TYR A 22 -4.73 11.85 1.32
C TYR A 22 -4.11 13.17 0.93
N LYS A 23 -4.42 14.23 1.67
CA LYS A 23 -3.82 15.55 1.50
C LYS A 23 -2.81 15.78 2.61
N LEU A 24 -1.57 16.10 2.24
CA LEU A 24 -0.52 16.44 3.20
C LEU A 24 -0.62 17.90 3.60
N GLU A 25 -0.10 18.24 4.77
CA GLU A 25 -0.03 19.62 5.28
C GLU A 25 0.65 20.62 4.33
N ASN A 26 1.56 20.15 3.46
CA ASN A 26 2.26 20.97 2.47
C ASN A 26 1.48 21.15 1.15
N GLY A 27 0.25 20.65 1.08
CA GLY A 27 -0.61 20.76 -0.10
C GLY A 27 -0.46 19.64 -1.13
N SER A 28 0.49 18.72 -0.97
CA SER A 28 0.62 17.56 -1.86
C SER A 28 -0.52 16.55 -1.65
N LEU A 29 -0.88 15.83 -2.70
CA LEU A 29 -1.81 14.71 -2.64
C LEU A 29 -1.06 13.38 -2.77
N ILE A 30 -1.35 12.46 -1.86
CA ILE A 30 -0.94 11.07 -1.93
C ILE A 30 -2.12 10.23 -2.46
N LYS A 31 -1.87 9.54 -3.57
CA LYS A 31 -2.73 8.50 -4.12
C LYS A 31 -2.17 7.16 -3.68
N PHE A 32 -2.86 6.49 -2.77
CA PHE A 32 -2.39 5.25 -2.17
C PHE A 32 -3.27 4.10 -2.60
N LYS A 33 -2.66 3.02 -3.08
CA LYS A 33 -3.34 1.77 -3.38
C LYS A 33 -2.61 0.60 -2.74
N LEU A 34 -3.32 -0.14 -1.90
CA LEU A 34 -2.91 -1.45 -1.42
C LEU A 34 -3.34 -2.48 -2.47
N VAL A 35 -2.44 -3.37 -2.87
CA VAL A 35 -2.70 -4.47 -3.81
C VAL A 35 -2.55 -5.78 -3.05
N LEU A 36 -3.56 -6.63 -3.08
CA LEU A 36 -3.45 -7.98 -2.55
C LEU A 36 -2.69 -8.85 -3.54
N VAL A 37 -1.64 -9.53 -3.08
CA VAL A 37 -0.78 -10.36 -3.94
C VAL A 37 -1.01 -11.85 -3.66
N LYS A 38 -1.10 -12.23 -2.38
CA LYS A 38 -1.35 -13.63 -1.97
C LYS A 38 -2.21 -13.72 -0.73
N VAL A 39 -3.01 -14.78 -0.67
CA VAL A 39 -3.76 -15.20 0.52
C VAL A 39 -3.28 -16.60 0.90
N MET A 40 -2.89 -16.77 2.16
CA MET A 40 -2.45 -18.05 2.72
C MET A 40 -3.36 -18.39 3.91
N PRO A 41 -3.97 -19.58 3.97
CA PRO A 41 -4.68 -20.01 5.17
C PRO A 41 -3.73 -19.99 6.38
N ASN A 42 -4.21 -19.53 7.53
CA ASN A 42 -3.45 -19.67 8.76
C ASN A 42 -3.59 -21.11 9.26
N LYS A 43 -2.47 -21.86 9.32
CA LYS A 43 -2.47 -23.28 9.73
C LYS A 43 -2.96 -23.50 11.16
N ASN A 44 -2.77 -22.50 12.03
CA ASN A 44 -3.17 -22.57 13.44
C ASN A 44 -4.59 -22.03 13.67
N ASP A 45 -5.13 -21.28 12.71
CA ASP A 45 -6.49 -20.77 12.74
C ASP A 45 -7.06 -20.70 11.32
N PRO A 46 -7.63 -21.80 10.81
CA PRO A 46 -8.13 -21.88 9.43
C PRO A 46 -9.26 -20.90 9.10
N LYS A 47 -9.80 -20.17 10.09
CA LYS A 47 -10.79 -19.11 9.87
C LYS A 47 -10.14 -17.76 9.51
N ASN A 48 -8.82 -17.66 9.64
CA ASN A 48 -8.04 -16.46 9.38
C ASN A 48 -7.01 -16.69 8.27
N TYR A 49 -6.58 -15.60 7.64
CA TYR A 49 -5.63 -15.63 6.53
C TYR A 49 -4.39 -14.80 6.85
N SER A 50 -3.23 -15.30 6.45
CA SER A 50 -2.03 -14.50 6.27
C SER A 50 -2.05 -13.86 4.89
N LEU A 51 -1.80 -12.56 4.83
CA LEU A 51 -1.89 -11.78 3.60
C LEU A 51 -0.51 -11.31 3.16
N ASN A 52 -0.24 -11.40 1.87
CA ASN A 52 0.87 -10.69 1.24
C ASN A 52 0.31 -9.56 0.39
N THR A 53 0.79 -8.34 0.61
CA THR A 53 0.32 -7.13 -0.05
C THR A 53 1.48 -6.32 -0.58
N ALA A 54 1.22 -5.51 -1.60
CA ALA A 54 2.13 -4.48 -2.11
C ALA A 54 1.44 -3.11 -2.04
N ASN A 55 2.23 -2.06 -1.80
CA ASN A 55 1.74 -0.68 -1.80
C ASN A 55 2.16 0.02 -3.09
N VAL A 56 1.24 0.79 -3.68
CA VAL A 56 1.51 1.71 -4.78
C VAL A 56 1.21 3.12 -4.29
N VAL A 57 2.18 4.00 -4.44
CA VAL A 57 2.11 5.40 -4.01
C VAL A 57 2.28 6.29 -5.23
N GLY A 58 1.28 7.12 -5.52
CA GLY A 58 1.36 8.22 -6.47
C GLY A 58 1.34 9.56 -5.74
N VAL A 59 2.03 10.55 -6.29
CA VAL A 59 2.16 11.89 -5.72
C VAL A 59 1.71 12.91 -6.75
N GLU A 60 0.91 13.87 -6.31
CA GLU A 60 0.63 15.10 -7.07
C GLU A 60 0.96 16.28 -6.15
N SER A 61 2.07 16.98 -6.39
CA SER A 61 2.52 18.09 -5.53
C SER A 61 2.37 19.47 -6.19
N PRO A 62 2.24 20.54 -5.38
CA PRO A 62 2.42 21.91 -5.85
C PRO A 62 3.74 22.09 -6.61
N ARG A 63 3.71 22.95 -7.64
CA ARG A 63 4.85 23.10 -8.58
C ARG A 63 6.13 23.54 -7.88
N GLU A 64 6.01 24.36 -6.85
CA GLU A 64 7.10 24.86 -6.01
C GLU A 64 7.78 23.79 -5.15
N LEU A 65 7.13 22.64 -4.95
CA LEU A 65 7.71 21.50 -4.23
C LEU A 65 8.41 20.50 -5.15
N ARG A 66 8.38 20.72 -6.46
CA ARG A 66 9.01 19.84 -7.45
C ARG A 66 10.48 20.19 -7.63
N GLY A 67 11.26 19.20 -8.04
CA GLY A 67 12.71 19.31 -8.18
C GLY A 67 13.25 18.54 -9.37
N ASP A 68 14.59 18.51 -9.49
CA ASP A 68 15.26 17.71 -10.50
C ASP A 68 15.23 16.22 -10.11
N PRO A 69 14.97 15.30 -11.07
CA PRO A 69 14.95 13.87 -10.81
C PRO A 69 16.22 13.38 -10.10
N THR A 70 16.03 12.56 -9.07
CA THR A 70 17.12 11.96 -8.30
C THR A 70 17.31 10.51 -8.73
N PRO A 71 18.54 10.02 -8.90
CA PRO A 71 18.78 8.59 -9.13
C PRO A 71 18.19 7.73 -8.01
N PRO A 72 17.68 6.53 -8.31
CA PRO A 72 17.16 5.64 -7.27
C PRO A 72 18.27 5.23 -6.28
N PRO A 73 17.93 4.97 -5.01
CA PRO A 73 18.91 4.62 -3.98
C PRO A 73 19.52 3.25 -4.25
N THR A 74 20.81 3.10 -3.97
CA THR A 74 21.56 1.84 -4.16
C THR A 74 20.95 0.68 -3.37
N GLU A 75 20.45 0.95 -2.16
CA GLU A 75 19.85 -0.06 -1.28
C GLU A 75 18.35 -0.29 -1.55
N GLY A 76 17.79 0.36 -2.57
CA GLY A 76 16.37 0.23 -2.94
C GLY A 76 15.38 0.89 -1.96
N THR A 77 15.86 1.55 -0.91
CA THR A 77 15.04 2.27 0.06
C THR A 77 15.55 3.70 0.25
N TYR A 78 14.61 4.63 0.50
CA TYR A 78 14.94 6.01 0.81
C TYR A 78 14.99 6.20 2.33
N SER A 79 16.09 6.78 2.82
CA SER A 79 16.32 7.09 4.23
C SER A 79 16.79 8.53 4.46
N ASP A 80 16.93 9.30 3.37
CA ASP A 80 17.32 10.70 3.29
C ASP A 80 16.17 11.65 3.63
N PHE A 81 15.55 11.46 4.79
CA PHE A 81 14.37 12.22 5.19
C PHE A 81 14.68 13.72 5.41
N GLU A 82 13.98 14.58 4.68
CA GLU A 82 13.98 16.04 4.88
C GLU A 82 13.05 16.41 6.05
N LYS A 83 11.87 15.81 6.08
CA LYS A 83 10.89 15.97 7.15
C LYS A 83 10.22 14.63 7.45
N LYS A 84 10.12 14.30 8.73
CA LYS A 84 9.47 13.07 9.21
C LYS A 84 8.09 13.39 9.74
N ASP A 85 7.21 12.41 9.66
CA ASP A 85 5.88 12.42 10.26
C ASP A 85 5.06 13.68 9.89
N LEU A 86 4.86 13.87 8.57
CA LEU A 86 4.02 14.95 8.06
C LEU A 86 2.56 14.67 8.42
N ASP A 87 1.87 15.71 8.86
CA ASP A 87 0.43 15.67 9.06
C ASP A 87 -0.29 15.48 7.71
N PHE A 88 -1.40 14.75 7.75
CA PHE A 88 -2.24 14.48 6.59
C PHE A 88 -3.71 14.35 6.95
N GLU A 89 -4.57 14.62 5.98
CA GLU A 89 -6.01 14.43 6.03
C GLU A 89 -6.42 13.35 5.02
N ALA A 90 -7.24 12.39 5.45
CA ALA A 90 -7.85 11.41 4.56
C ALA A 90 -9.04 12.02 3.81
N ILE A 91 -8.87 12.25 2.50
CA ILE A 91 -9.96 12.73 1.62
C ILE A 91 -10.89 11.56 1.25
N LYS A 92 -10.29 10.41 0.95
CA LYS A 92 -11.03 9.21 0.57
C LYS A 92 -10.30 7.96 1.05
N GLU A 93 -11.03 7.16 1.81
CA GLU A 93 -10.63 5.81 2.19
C GLU A 93 -11.72 4.81 1.81
N SER A 94 -11.33 3.72 1.16
CA SER A 94 -12.24 2.70 0.67
C SER A 94 -11.67 1.31 0.91
N TRP A 95 -12.55 0.37 1.20
CA TRP A 95 -12.18 -1.03 1.35
C TRP A 95 -11.89 -1.64 -0.03
N ASN A 96 -10.81 -2.42 -0.10
CA ASN A 96 -10.64 -3.39 -1.17
C ASN A 96 -11.50 -4.61 -0.86
N GLU A 97 -12.05 -5.24 -1.90
CA GLU A 97 -12.91 -6.40 -1.80
C GLU A 97 -12.49 -7.48 -2.79
N TYR A 98 -12.44 -8.72 -2.30
CA TYR A 98 -12.05 -9.89 -3.07
C TYR A 98 -12.99 -11.06 -2.77
N LYS A 99 -13.26 -11.87 -3.80
CA LYS A 99 -13.92 -13.17 -3.65
C LYS A 99 -12.87 -14.26 -3.63
N LEU A 100 -12.76 -14.96 -2.52
CA LEU A 100 -11.83 -16.08 -2.36
C LEU A 100 -12.44 -17.34 -2.97
N LYS A 101 -11.62 -18.22 -3.56
CA LYS A 101 -12.10 -19.48 -4.15
C LYS A 101 -12.72 -20.46 -3.15
N ASP A 102 -12.45 -20.29 -1.86
CA ASP A 102 -13.08 -21.07 -0.79
C ASP A 102 -14.50 -20.56 -0.43
N GLY A 103 -15.00 -19.55 -1.15
CA GLY A 103 -16.34 -18.99 -1.00
C GLY A 103 -16.42 -17.78 -0.08
N ASN A 104 -15.34 -17.44 0.65
CA ASN A 104 -15.34 -16.28 1.54
C ASN A 104 -15.16 -14.95 0.79
N THR A 105 -15.60 -13.86 1.42
CA THR A 105 -15.30 -12.50 0.97
C THR A 105 -14.25 -11.87 1.88
N LEU A 106 -13.11 -11.49 1.31
CA LEU A 106 -12.07 -10.77 2.01
C LEU A 106 -12.23 -9.27 1.76
N LYS A 107 -12.27 -8.48 2.84
CA LYS A 107 -12.18 -7.02 2.74
C LYS A 107 -11.01 -6.49 3.54
N ILE A 108 -10.15 -5.73 2.90
CA ILE A 108 -8.98 -5.10 3.54
C ILE A 108 -8.91 -3.63 3.18
N LYS A 109 -8.29 -2.82 4.04
CA LYS A 109 -8.08 -1.40 3.79
C LYS A 109 -6.73 -0.98 4.36
N PRO A 110 -5.91 -0.23 3.62
CA PRO A 110 -4.72 0.38 4.22
C PRO A 110 -5.13 1.52 5.14
N ALA A 111 -4.48 1.62 6.29
CA ALA A 111 -4.50 2.79 7.16
C ALA A 111 -3.09 3.37 7.18
N ILE A 112 -2.89 4.55 6.58
CA ILE A 112 -1.59 5.24 6.62
C ILE A 112 -1.32 5.66 8.07
N THR A 113 -0.09 5.40 8.53
CA THR A 113 0.33 5.73 9.90
C THR A 113 1.40 6.79 9.95
N VAL A 114 2.29 6.84 8.95
CA VAL A 114 3.41 7.80 8.89
C VAL A 114 3.67 8.16 7.44
N VAL A 115 3.90 9.46 7.18
CA VAL A 115 4.37 9.97 5.89
C VAL A 115 5.67 10.74 6.11
N ASN A 116 6.76 10.29 5.50
CA ASN A 116 8.05 10.99 5.55
C ASN A 116 8.38 11.58 4.18
N LYS A 117 8.75 12.86 4.13
CA LYS A 117 9.27 13.52 2.93
C LYS A 117 10.77 13.27 2.81
N THR A 118 11.24 12.76 1.68
CA THR A 118 12.67 12.58 1.39
C THR A 118 13.26 13.85 0.76
N LYS A 119 14.59 13.87 0.54
CA LYS A 119 15.25 14.91 -0.26
C LYS A 119 15.26 14.58 -1.76
N SER A 120 14.67 13.46 -2.15
CA SER A 120 14.74 12.89 -3.48
C SER A 120 13.47 13.16 -4.29
N PHE A 121 13.62 13.20 -5.61
CA PHE A 121 12.53 13.42 -6.57
C PHE A 121 12.47 12.28 -7.59
N ASP A 122 11.26 11.95 -8.05
CA ASP A 122 11.05 10.92 -9.06
C ASP A 122 11.43 11.40 -10.48
N SER A 123 11.24 10.55 -11.49
CA SER A 123 11.55 10.87 -12.89
C SER A 123 10.72 12.04 -13.47
N HIS A 124 9.65 12.45 -12.81
CA HIS A 124 8.79 13.56 -13.20
C HIS A 124 9.02 14.81 -12.33
N GLY A 125 9.97 14.76 -11.40
CA GLY A 125 10.30 15.83 -10.47
C GLY A 125 9.34 15.92 -9.27
N GLU A 126 8.46 14.94 -9.07
CA GLU A 126 7.61 14.88 -7.88
C GLU A 126 8.46 14.48 -6.66
N PRO A 127 8.26 15.11 -5.48
CA PRO A 127 8.95 14.73 -4.27
C PRO A 127 8.56 13.30 -3.86
N ILE A 128 9.55 12.52 -3.44
CA ILE A 128 9.33 11.15 -3.00
C ILE A 128 8.94 11.14 -1.53
N TYR A 129 7.84 10.45 -1.23
CA TYR A 129 7.39 10.21 0.14
C TYR A 129 7.51 8.74 0.50
N VAL A 130 8.07 8.45 1.67
CA VAL A 130 8.01 7.11 2.26
C VAL A 130 6.77 7.04 3.13
N VAL A 131 5.82 6.19 2.71
CA VAL A 131 4.51 6.02 3.35
C VAL A 131 4.47 4.69 4.06
N HIS A 132 4.24 4.72 5.37
CA HIS A 132 3.98 3.54 6.18
C HIS A 132 2.48 3.36 6.39
N SER A 133 2.02 2.11 6.34
CA SER A 133 0.62 1.78 6.53
C SER A 133 0.46 0.45 7.27
N GLN A 134 -0.62 0.32 8.03
CA GLN A 134 -1.11 -0.96 8.51
C GLN A 134 -2.27 -1.45 7.64
N VAL A 135 -2.44 -2.77 7.54
CA VAL A 135 -3.58 -3.36 6.83
C VAL A 135 -4.67 -3.68 7.84
N LEU A 136 -5.81 -3.02 7.71
CA LEU A 136 -7.03 -3.38 8.43
C LEU A 136 -7.73 -4.50 7.67
N VAL A 137 -8.14 -5.54 8.40
CA VAL A 137 -8.87 -6.68 7.83
C VAL A 137 -10.25 -6.72 8.46
N LYS A 138 -11.29 -6.75 7.63
CA LYS A 138 -12.64 -7.04 8.11
C LYS A 138 -12.77 -8.56 8.22
N PRO A 139 -13.22 -9.11 9.36
CA PRO A 139 -13.43 -10.55 9.50
C PRO A 139 -14.31 -11.10 8.36
N PRO A 140 -14.01 -12.28 7.81
CA PRO A 140 -14.86 -12.91 6.81
C PRO A 140 -16.28 -13.08 7.36
N ALA A 141 -17.27 -12.57 6.63
CA ALA A 141 -18.67 -12.89 6.85
C ALA A 141 -19.10 -13.91 5.78
N LYS A 142 -19.80 -14.97 6.21
CA LYS A 142 -20.46 -15.91 5.30
C LYS A 142 -21.67 -15.27 4.64
#